data_AF-A0AA43UGD1-F1
#
_entry.id   AF-A0AA43UGD1-F1
#
_cell.length_a   1.000
_cell.length_b   1.000
_cell.length_c   1.000
_cell.angle_alpha   90.00
_cell.angle_beta   90.00
_cell.angle_gamma   90.00
#
_symmetry.space_group_name_H-M   'P 1'
#
loop_
_entity.id
_entity.type
_entity.pdbx_description
1 polymer ?
#
loop_
_entity_poly.entity_id
_entity_poly.type
_entity_poly.pdbx_seq_one_letter_code
_entity_poly.pdbx_strand_id
1 'polypeptide(L)'
;MIDNNKTINCEICGTEINGEPFKTKIENSTMITCKECSKYGVVQKKPQSKKPLRNNNNFRNNSKTKQNNNNNYKRKSDVPEYEIIEDYGTVIKQAREKQKITREKLS
;
A
#
# COMPACT_ATOMS: atom_id res chain seq x y z
N MET A 1 -12.15 -30.99 -25.09
CA MET A 1 -10.73 -30.61 -25.05
C MET A 1 -10.66 -29.40 -24.14
N ILE A 2 -9.95 -29.51 -23.01
CA ILE A 2 -9.82 -28.39 -22.06
C ILE A 2 -8.41 -27.84 -22.28
N ASP A 3 -8.32 -26.74 -23.01
CA ASP A 3 -7.06 -26.02 -23.19
C ASP A 3 -6.72 -25.31 -21.87
N ASN A 4 -6.12 -26.06 -20.94
CA ASN A 4 -5.59 -25.57 -19.68
C ASN A 4 -4.28 -24.80 -19.88
N ASN A 5 -4.16 -24.01 -20.94
CA ASN A 5 -2.99 -23.17 -21.15
C ASN A 5 -3.32 -21.73 -20.76
N LYS A 6 -3.24 -21.47 -19.45
CA LYS A 6 -3.46 -20.13 -18.89
C LYS A 6 -2.29 -19.22 -19.29
N THR A 7 -2.47 -18.46 -20.35
CA THR A 7 -1.58 -17.36 -20.72
C THR A 7 -1.75 -16.20 -19.73
N ILE A 8 -0.65 -15.58 -19.33
CA ILE A 8 -0.65 -14.40 -18.46
C ILE A 8 -0.25 -13.22 -19.33
N ASN A 9 -1.14 -12.22 -19.41
CA ASN A 9 -0.92 -11.02 -20.19
C ASN A 9 -0.45 -9.87 -19.30
N CYS A 10 0.32 -8.95 -19.87
CA CYS A 10 0.72 -7.73 -19.18
C CYS A 10 -0.49 -6.78 -19.04
N GLU A 11 -0.74 -6.28 -17.83
CA GLU A 11 -1.84 -5.34 -17.57
C GLU A 11 -1.62 -3.93 -18.14
N ILE A 12 -0.44 -3.65 -18.70
CA ILE A 12 -0.08 -2.33 -19.29
C ILE A 12 -0.14 -2.39 -20.82
N CYS A 13 0.58 -3.32 -21.44
CA CYS A 13 0.67 -3.41 -22.91
C CYS A 13 -0.15 -4.57 -23.51
N GLY A 14 -0.78 -5.41 -22.70
CA GLY A 14 -1.62 -6.53 -23.17
C GLY A 14 -0.86 -7.72 -23.76
N THR A 15 0.46 -7.59 -23.99
CA THR A 15 1.28 -8.67 -24.56
C THR A 15 1.33 -9.87 -23.63
N GLU A 16 1.35 -11.07 -24.19
CA GLU A 16 1.60 -12.29 -23.44
C GLU A 16 2.99 -12.27 -22.80
N ILE A 17 3.05 -12.60 -21.52
CA ILE A 17 4.30 -12.62 -20.76
C ILE A 17 4.95 -13.99 -20.95
N ASN A 18 6.06 -13.98 -21.67
CA ASN A 18 6.95 -15.14 -21.76
C ASN A 18 7.88 -15.16 -20.53
N GLY A 19 7.61 -16.05 -19.57
CA GLY A 19 8.43 -16.25 -18.37
C GLY A 19 7.74 -15.81 -17.07
N GLU A 20 8.54 -15.43 -16.06
CA GLU A 20 7.99 -15.02 -14.76
C GLU A 20 7.42 -13.59 -14.85
N PRO A 21 6.13 -13.39 -14.51
CA PRO A 21 5.54 -12.06 -14.47
C PRO A 21 6.11 -11.21 -13.34
N PHE A 22 6.26 -9.91 -13.59
CA PHE A 22 6.68 -8.96 -12.56
C PHE A 22 5.47 -8.35 -11.87
N LYS A 23 5.38 -8.52 -10.55
CA LYS A 23 4.41 -7.80 -9.73
C LYS A 23 4.95 -6.40 -9.45
N THR A 24 4.46 -5.42 -10.19
CA THR A 24 4.98 -4.05 -10.17
C THR A 24 3.96 -3.13 -9.52
N LYS A 25 4.42 -2.32 -8.57
CA LYS A 25 3.62 -1.24 -7.99
C LYS A 25 3.87 0.03 -8.80
N ILE A 26 2.82 0.50 -9.48
CA ILE A 26 2.82 1.78 -10.22
C ILE A 26 1.85 2.69 -9.47
N GLU A 27 2.37 3.80 -8.96
CA GLU A 27 1.64 4.69 -8.05
C GLU A 27 1.05 3.91 -6.84
N ASN A 28 -0.28 3.81 -6.77
CA ASN A 28 -1.01 3.14 -5.70
C ASN A 28 -1.63 1.80 -6.14
N SER A 29 -1.39 1.36 -7.38
CA SER A 29 -1.88 0.09 -7.91
C SER A 29 -0.77 -0.94 -8.05
N THR A 30 -1.07 -2.21 -7.78
CA THR A 30 -0.12 -3.33 -7.96
C THR A 30 -0.65 -4.27 -9.02
N MET A 31 0.13 -4.46 -10.08
CA MET A 31 -0.30 -5.15 -11.30
C MET A 31 0.75 -6.12 -11.82
N ILE A 32 0.30 -7.07 -12.66
CA ILE A 32 1.17 -7.99 -13.38
C ILE A 32 1.68 -7.34 -14.66
N THR A 33 3.01 -7.31 -14.80
CA THR A 33 3.69 -6.61 -15.89
C THR A 33 4.75 -7.47 -16.55
N CYS A 34 4.98 -7.26 -17.85
CA CYS A 34 6.13 -7.81 -18.56
C CYS A 34 7.43 -7.11 -18.12
N LYS A 35 8.58 -7.63 -18.56
CA LYS A 35 9.91 -7.07 -18.25
C LYS A 35 10.07 -5.60 -18.68
N GLU A 36 9.47 -5.22 -19.80
CA GLU A 36 9.60 -3.85 -20.31
C GLU A 36 8.71 -2.86 -19.55
N CYS A 37 7.53 -3.31 -19.13
CA CYS A 37 6.55 -2.51 -18.39
C CYS A 37 6.90 -2.38 -16.90
N SER A 38 7.65 -3.32 -16.34
CA SER A 38 8.04 -3.28 -14.92
C SER A 38 8.92 -2.07 -14.57
N LYS A 39 9.59 -1.45 -15.56
CA LYS A 39 10.42 -0.25 -15.38
C LYS A 39 9.62 1.00 -14.99
N TYR A 40 8.30 1.02 -15.24
CA TYR A 40 7.44 2.15 -14.92
C TYR A 40 7.02 2.21 -13.43
N GLY A 41 7.49 1.25 -12.61
CA GLY A 41 7.20 1.24 -11.19
C GLY A 41 8.22 0.45 -10.37
N VAL A 42 7.81 0.08 -9.16
CA VAL A 42 8.66 -0.64 -8.22
C VAL A 42 8.27 -2.11 -8.19
N VAL A 43 9.17 -2.98 -8.64
CA VAL A 43 8.99 -4.44 -8.58
C VAL A 43 8.96 -4.91 -7.12
N GLN A 44 7.86 -5.55 -6.73
CA GLN A 44 7.65 -6.03 -5.38
C GLN A 44 8.32 -7.40 -5.20
N LYS A 45 9.20 -7.54 -4.20
CA LYS A 45 9.77 -8.84 -3.82
C LYS A 45 8.69 -9.68 -3.13
N LYS A 46 8.70 -11.00 -3.38
CA LYS A 46 7.86 -11.95 -2.64
C LYS A 46 8.15 -11.76 -1.14
N PRO A 47 7.13 -11.60 -0.28
CA PRO A 47 7.35 -11.50 1.16
C PRO A 47 8.08 -12.76 1.60
N GLN A 48 9.25 -12.60 2.23
CA GLN A 48 9.96 -13.73 2.81
C GLN A 48 9.05 -14.32 3.87
N SER A 49 8.63 -15.57 3.68
CA SER A 49 7.91 -16.30 4.72
C SER A 49 8.82 -16.29 5.94
N LYS A 50 8.36 -15.63 7.02
CA LYS A 50 9.04 -15.70 8.30
C LYS A 50 9.02 -17.17 8.70
N LYS A 51 10.14 -17.87 8.51
CA LYS A 51 10.29 -19.24 8.99
C LYS A 51 9.91 -19.22 10.49
N PRO A 52 9.01 -20.09 10.96
CA PRO A 52 8.73 -20.15 12.38
C PRO A 52 10.05 -20.39 13.10
N LEU A 53 10.43 -19.49 14.01
CA LEU A 53 11.60 -19.72 14.85
C LEU A 53 11.34 -21.03 15.59
N ARG A 54 12.15 -22.05 15.27
CA ARG A 54 12.11 -23.33 15.95
C ARG A 54 12.53 -23.03 17.40
N ASN A 55 11.57 -23.00 18.32
CA ASN A 55 11.81 -22.84 19.75
C ASN A 55 12.75 -23.96 20.21
N ASN A 56 14.05 -23.67 20.28
CA ASN A 56 15.02 -24.57 20.87
C ASN A 56 14.92 -24.37 22.39
N ASN A 57 14.04 -25.14 23.03
CA ASN A 57 13.79 -25.15 24.47
C ASN A 57 14.98 -25.75 25.25
N ASN A 58 16.19 -25.21 25.10
CA ASN A 58 17.37 -25.68 25.82
C ASN A 58 18.29 -24.53 26.26
N PHE A 59 17.73 -23.53 26.94
CA PHE A 59 18.51 -22.70 27.86
C PHE A 59 17.72 -22.47 29.15
N ARG A 60 17.72 -23.49 30.00
CA ARG A 60 17.71 -23.25 31.45
C ARG A 60 18.99 -22.47 31.75
N ASN A 61 18.86 -21.19 32.07
CA ASN A 61 19.65 -20.51 33.10
C ASN A 61 19.26 -19.03 33.18
N ASN A 62 18.62 -18.71 34.31
CA ASN A 62 18.87 -17.53 35.11
C ASN A 62 18.96 -16.18 34.35
N SER A 63 17.81 -15.58 34.09
CA SER A 63 17.74 -14.12 34.04
C SER A 63 16.48 -13.66 34.73
N LYS A 64 16.68 -12.98 35.85
CA LYS A 64 15.71 -12.27 36.66
C LYS A 64 14.65 -11.63 35.76
N THR A 65 13.41 -11.89 36.11
CA THR A 65 12.18 -11.28 35.59
C THR A 65 12.32 -9.76 35.56
N LYS A 66 12.84 -9.21 34.46
CA LYS A 66 12.43 -7.87 34.04
C LYS A 66 11.00 -8.04 33.58
N GLN A 67 10.08 -7.65 34.46
CA GLN A 67 8.72 -7.30 34.07
C GLN A 67 8.86 -6.35 32.89
N ASN A 68 8.69 -6.89 31.68
CA ASN A 68 8.36 -6.07 30.54
C ASN A 68 6.98 -5.53 30.91
N ASN A 69 6.99 -4.32 31.47
CA ASN A 69 5.85 -3.43 31.44
C ASN A 69 5.50 -3.33 29.96
N ASN A 70 4.63 -4.24 29.52
CA ASN A 70 3.88 -4.13 28.29
C ASN A 70 2.99 -2.91 28.50
N ASN A 71 3.61 -1.74 28.43
CA ASN A 71 2.97 -0.50 28.12
C ASN A 71 2.43 -0.73 26.71
N ASN A 72 1.26 -1.36 26.68
CA ASN A 72 0.35 -1.34 25.57
C ASN A 72 0.00 0.13 25.37
N TYR A 73 0.91 0.87 24.75
CA TYR A 73 0.61 2.13 24.09
C TYR A 73 -0.35 1.74 22.98
N LYS A 74 -1.64 1.61 23.32
CA LYS A 74 -2.73 1.86 22.39
C LYS A 74 -2.43 3.25 21.86
N ARG A 75 -1.78 3.32 20.70
CA ARG A 75 -1.75 4.53 19.90
C ARG A 75 -3.22 4.83 19.62
N LYS A 76 -3.83 5.70 20.41
CA LYS A 76 -5.03 6.40 19.95
C LYS A 76 -4.59 7.05 18.65
N SER A 77 -5.23 6.69 17.55
CA SER A 77 -5.03 7.44 16.32
C SER A 77 -5.54 8.84 16.64
N ASP A 78 -4.64 9.81 16.80
CA ASP A 78 -4.98 11.24 16.91
C ASP A 78 -5.49 11.78 15.56
N VAL A 79 -6.16 10.93 14.77
CA VAL A 79 -6.74 11.28 13.49
C VAL A 79 -8.11 11.86 13.78
N PRO A 80 -8.34 13.15 13.52
CA PRO A 80 -9.66 13.72 13.61
C PRO A 80 -10.58 13.01 12.60
N GLU A 81 -11.76 12.62 13.08
CA GLU A 81 -12.84 12.13 12.22
C GLU A 81 -13.58 13.34 11.65
N TYR A 82 -13.70 13.39 10.32
CA TYR A 82 -14.36 14.48 9.62
C TYR A 82 -15.66 13.99 8.99
N GLU A 83 -16.71 14.79 9.15
CA GLU A 83 -17.98 14.62 8.46
C GLU A 83 -18.11 15.62 7.32
N ILE A 84 -18.65 15.19 6.19
CA ILE A 84 -18.92 16.06 5.05
C ILE A 84 -20.23 16.79 5.31
N ILE A 85 -20.18 18.13 5.35
CA ILE A 85 -21.37 18.97 5.41
C ILE A 85 -22.03 19.06 4.04
N GLU A 86 -23.36 19.22 4.01
CA GLU A 86 -24.15 19.29 2.77
C GLU A 86 -23.67 20.40 1.82
N ASP A 87 -23.39 21.59 2.37
CA ASP A 87 -22.99 22.78 1.60
C ASP A 87 -21.46 22.97 1.47
N TYR A 88 -20.68 21.88 1.45
CA TYR A 88 -19.22 21.94 1.41
C TYR A 88 -18.68 22.82 0.26
N GLY A 89 -19.31 22.73 -0.93
CA GLY A 89 -18.93 23.55 -2.08
C GLY A 89 -19.10 25.05 -1.86
N THR A 90 -20.15 25.46 -1.14
CA THR A 90 -20.43 26.85 -0.78
C THR A 90 -19.36 27.40 0.16
N VAL A 91 -18.94 26.60 1.15
CA VAL A 91 -17.87 26.96 2.09
C VAL A 91 -16.55 27.20 1.35
N ILE A 92 -16.18 26.31 0.42
CA ILE A 92 -14.96 26.47 -0.38
C ILE A 92 -15.03 27.71 -1.27
N LYS A 93 -16.17 27.96 -1.91
CA LYS A 93 -16.38 29.16 -2.74
C LYS A 93 -16.17 30.44 -1.94
N GLN A 94 -16.80 30.54 -0.77
CA GLN A 94 -16.68 31.72 0.11
C GLN A 94 -15.25 31.92 0.61
N ALA A 95 -14.55 30.85 0.99
CA ALA A 95 -13.16 30.92 1.42
C ALA A 95 -12.24 31.44 0.30
N ARG A 96 -12.42 30.94 -0.93
CA ARG A 96 -11.68 31.38 -2.12
C ARG A 96 -11.91 32.87 -2.41
N GLU A 97 -13.16 33.33 -2.35
CA GLU A 97 -13.53 34.72 -2.62
C GLU A 97 -13.00 35.67 -1.53
N LYS A 98 -13.04 35.27 -0.26
CA LYS A 98 -12.40 36.02 0.85
C LYS A 98 -10.89 36.20 0.62
N GLN A 99 -10.23 35.21 0.02
CA GLN A 99 -8.81 35.28 -0.34
C GLN A 99 -8.55 36.04 -1.66
N LYS A 100 -9.57 36.66 -2.27
CA LYS A 100 -9.49 37.36 -3.57
C LYS A 100 -8.95 36.49 -4.70
N ILE A 101 -9.11 35.17 -4.61
CA ILE A 101 -8.71 34.24 -5.66
C ILE A 101 -9.87 34.15 -6.66
N THR A 102 -9.76 34.78 -7.82
CA THR A 102 -10.77 34.67 -8.88
C THR A 102 -10.62 33.36 -9.65
N ARG A 103 -11.70 32.89 -10.28
CA ARG A 103 -11.73 31.67 -11.11
C ARG A 103 -10.65 31.72 -12.22
N GLU A 104 -10.42 32.91 -12.76
CA GLU A 104 -9.46 33.21 -13.84
C GLU A 104 -8.01 32.95 -13.44
N LYS A 105 -7.68 32.98 -12.15
CA LYS A 105 -6.32 32.69 -11.65
C LYS A 105 -6.05 31.19 -11.51
N LEU A 106 -7.09 30.37 -11.67
CA LEU A 106 -7.05 28.91 -11.52
C LEU A 106 -7.25 28.17 -12.86
N SER A 107 -7.37 28.89 -13.97
CA SER A 107 -7.44 28.35 -15.33
C SER A 107 -6.08 28.27 -16.01
#